data_AF-A0A6D0IHU4-F1
#
_entry.id   AF-A0A6D0IHU4-F1
#
_cell.length_a   1.000
_cell.length_b   1.000
_cell.length_c   1.000
_cell.angle_alpha   90.00
_cell.angle_beta   90.00
_cell.angle_gamma   90.00
#
_symmetry.space_group_name_H-M   'P 1'
#
loop_
_entity.id
_entity.type
_entity.pdbx_description
1 polymer ?
#
loop_
_entity_poly.entity_id
_entity_poly.type
_entity_poly.pdbx_seq_one_letter_code
_entity_poly.pdbx_strand_id
1 'polypeptide(L)'
;RPTRNAYGILGGIPQSEFQHATIAKRVKETPNATWPVHAVITNSTYDGLLYNTDFIKKTLDVKSIHFDSAWVPYTNFSPIYEGKCGMSGGRVEGKVIYETQSTHKLLAAFSQASMIHVKGDVNEETFNEAYMMHTTTSPHYGIVASTETAAAMMKGNAGKRLINGSIERAIKFRKEIKRLRTESDGWFFDVWQPDHIDTTECWPLRSDSTWHGFKNIDNEHMYLDPIKVTLLTPGMEKDGT
;
A
#
# COMPACT_ATOMS: atom_id res chain seq x y z
N ARG A 1 -15.85 -3.61 -3.68
CA ARG A 1 -15.85 -2.14 -3.84
C ARG A 1 -15.09 -1.53 -2.66
N PRO A 2 -14.20 -0.53 -2.86
CA PRO A 2 -13.55 0.15 -1.74
C PRO A 2 -14.56 0.90 -0.85
N THR A 3 -14.24 1.04 0.43
CA THR A 3 -14.95 1.93 1.36
C THR A 3 -14.50 3.39 1.17
N ARG A 4 -15.18 4.34 1.82
CA ARG A 4 -14.84 5.78 1.78
C ARG A 4 -15.36 6.46 3.05
N ASN A 5 -14.69 7.52 3.51
CA ASN A 5 -15.15 8.37 4.61
C ASN A 5 -15.77 9.69 4.09
N ALA A 6 -16.23 10.55 5.01
CA ALA A 6 -16.87 11.82 4.64
C ALA A 6 -15.93 12.80 3.91
N TYR A 7 -14.63 12.77 4.19
CA TYR A 7 -13.61 13.57 3.51
C TYR A 7 -13.36 13.15 2.05
N GLY A 8 -13.97 12.06 1.59
CA GLY A 8 -13.74 11.51 0.26
C GLY A 8 -12.54 10.56 0.15
N ILE A 9 -11.80 10.36 1.24
CA ILE A 9 -10.64 9.45 1.31
C ILE A 9 -11.12 8.02 1.11
N LEU A 10 -10.53 7.33 0.13
CA LEU A 10 -10.83 5.92 -0.13
C LEU A 10 -10.22 5.04 0.97
N GLY A 11 -11.04 4.19 1.55
CA GLY A 11 -10.63 3.15 2.48
C GLY A 11 -10.26 1.85 1.75
N GLY A 12 -10.03 0.81 2.55
CA GLY A 12 -9.79 -0.54 2.03
C GLY A 12 -11.03 -1.18 1.41
N ILE A 13 -10.79 -2.19 0.57
CA ILE A 13 -11.78 -3.20 0.19
C ILE A 13 -12.09 -4.04 1.46
N PRO A 14 -13.36 -4.16 1.89
CA PRO A 14 -13.72 -4.97 3.07
C PRO A 14 -13.28 -6.43 2.97
N GLN A 15 -13.01 -7.08 4.09
CA GLN A 15 -12.59 -8.49 4.15
C GLN A 15 -13.57 -9.43 3.44
N SER A 16 -14.87 -9.15 3.54
CA SER A 16 -15.95 -9.92 2.91
C SER A 16 -15.85 -9.99 1.39
N GLU A 17 -15.22 -9.02 0.74
CA GLU A 17 -15.05 -8.99 -0.72
C GLU A 17 -14.01 -10.00 -1.22
N PHE A 18 -13.12 -10.47 -0.34
CA PHE A 18 -12.09 -11.46 -0.66
C PHE A 18 -12.57 -12.90 -0.42
N GLN A 19 -13.79 -13.09 0.09
CA GLN A 19 -14.33 -14.41 0.41
C GLN A 19 -14.90 -15.10 -0.83
N HIS A 20 -14.66 -16.41 -0.94
CA HIS A 20 -15.15 -17.26 -2.03
C HIS A 20 -16.66 -17.06 -2.30
N ALA A 21 -17.49 -17.02 -1.26
CA ALA A 21 -18.95 -16.89 -1.44
C ALA A 21 -19.35 -15.58 -2.14
N THR A 22 -18.71 -14.47 -1.76
CA THR A 22 -18.93 -13.17 -2.39
C THR A 22 -18.50 -13.19 -3.86
N ILE A 23 -17.34 -13.76 -4.16
CA ILE A 23 -16.80 -13.85 -5.52
C ILE A 23 -17.68 -14.78 -6.38
N ALA A 24 -18.05 -15.95 -5.87
CA ALA A 24 -18.92 -16.90 -6.57
C ALA A 24 -20.28 -16.30 -6.93
N LYS A 25 -20.87 -15.53 -6.01
CA LYS A 25 -22.11 -14.77 -6.27
C LYS A 25 -21.91 -13.74 -7.39
N ARG A 26 -20.84 -12.94 -7.32
CA ARG A 26 -20.50 -11.95 -8.36
C ARG A 26 -20.27 -12.59 -9.73
N VAL A 27 -19.60 -13.74 -9.79
CA VAL A 27 -19.40 -14.52 -11.03
C VAL A 27 -20.74 -14.95 -11.61
N LYS A 28 -21.64 -15.52 -10.79
CA LYS A 28 -22.98 -15.94 -11.22
C LYS A 28 -23.83 -14.78 -11.77
N GLU A 29 -23.66 -13.59 -11.20
CA GLU A 29 -24.41 -12.38 -11.58
C GLU A 29 -23.79 -11.62 -12.76
N THR A 30 -22.59 -11.99 -13.21
CA THR A 30 -21.87 -11.31 -14.30
C THR A 30 -21.92 -12.15 -15.59
N PRO A 31 -22.59 -11.69 -16.66
CA PRO A 31 -22.64 -12.42 -17.93
C PRO A 31 -21.23 -12.77 -18.43
N ASN A 32 -21.07 -14.01 -18.93
CA ASN A 32 -19.81 -14.55 -19.45
C ASN A 32 -18.65 -14.69 -18.44
N ALA A 33 -18.86 -14.36 -17.17
CA ALA A 33 -17.83 -14.52 -16.16
C ALA A 33 -17.57 -15.99 -15.83
N THR A 34 -16.30 -16.30 -15.65
CA THR A 34 -15.83 -17.54 -15.03
C THR A 34 -15.11 -17.19 -13.73
N TRP A 35 -14.65 -18.21 -13.00
CA TRP A 35 -13.87 -17.98 -11.80
C TRP A 35 -12.64 -17.11 -12.10
N PRO A 36 -12.33 -16.06 -11.31
CA PRO A 36 -11.21 -15.18 -11.60
C PRO A 36 -9.88 -15.93 -11.61
N VAL A 37 -9.13 -15.78 -12.69
CA VAL A 37 -7.78 -16.36 -12.83
C VAL A 37 -6.68 -15.40 -12.40
N HIS A 38 -7.00 -14.11 -12.25
CA HIS A 38 -6.11 -13.04 -11.86
C HIS A 38 -6.87 -11.99 -11.05
N ALA A 39 -6.25 -11.44 -10.00
CA ALA A 39 -6.80 -10.39 -9.17
C ALA A 39 -5.77 -9.27 -8.97
N VAL A 40 -6.19 -8.02 -9.13
CA VAL A 40 -5.35 -6.84 -8.93
C VAL A 40 -5.85 -6.05 -7.73
N ILE A 41 -4.96 -5.73 -6.79
CA ILE A 41 -5.24 -4.95 -5.59
C ILE A 41 -4.22 -3.80 -5.50
N THR A 42 -4.67 -2.56 -5.46
CA THR A 42 -3.79 -1.42 -5.17
C THR A 42 -3.42 -1.42 -3.68
N ASN A 43 -2.14 -1.58 -3.36
CA ASN A 43 -1.64 -1.58 -1.98
C ASN A 43 -0.31 -0.82 -1.89
N SER A 44 -0.21 0.28 -1.13
CA SER A 44 -1.28 0.93 -0.35
C SER A 44 -2.33 1.64 -1.22
N THR A 45 -3.42 2.13 -0.60
CA THR A 45 -4.19 3.22 -1.21
C THR A 45 -3.31 4.47 -1.40
N TYR A 46 -3.81 5.45 -2.16
CA TYR A 46 -3.09 6.71 -2.40
C TYR A 46 -2.74 7.43 -1.08
N ASP A 47 -3.72 7.56 -0.19
CA ASP A 47 -3.59 8.21 1.13
C ASP A 47 -2.88 7.35 2.19
N GLY A 48 -2.24 6.25 1.79
CA GLY A 48 -1.37 5.48 2.68
C GLY A 48 -2.05 4.42 3.54
N LEU A 49 -3.17 3.87 3.11
CA LEU A 49 -3.78 2.72 3.80
C LEU A 49 -3.24 1.41 3.22
N LEU A 50 -2.47 0.71 4.05
CA LEU A 50 -1.91 -0.61 3.77
C LEU A 50 -2.88 -1.70 4.19
N TYR A 51 -2.97 -2.78 3.40
CA TYR A 51 -3.75 -3.96 3.74
C TYR A 51 -2.98 -4.93 4.63
N ASN A 52 -3.71 -5.77 5.37
CA ASN A 52 -3.22 -7.06 5.83
C ASN A 52 -3.07 -8.00 4.63
N THR A 53 -1.87 -8.08 4.07
CA THR A 53 -1.62 -8.92 2.89
C THR A 53 -1.56 -10.40 3.21
N ASP A 54 -1.28 -10.77 4.45
CA ASP A 54 -1.32 -12.17 4.89
C ASP A 54 -2.77 -12.69 4.88
N PHE A 55 -3.73 -11.87 5.32
CA PHE A 55 -5.16 -12.15 5.17
C PHE A 55 -5.53 -12.35 3.70
N ILE A 56 -5.12 -11.45 2.81
CA ILE A 56 -5.45 -11.55 1.37
C ILE A 56 -4.84 -12.81 0.76
N LYS A 57 -3.54 -13.07 0.99
CA LYS A 57 -2.83 -14.26 0.50
C LYS A 57 -3.49 -15.55 0.97
N LYS A 58 -3.98 -15.58 2.21
CA LYS A 58 -4.68 -16.75 2.78
C LYS A 58 -6.09 -16.92 2.21
N THR A 59 -6.86 -15.83 2.12
CA THR A 59 -8.31 -15.87 1.93
C THR A 59 -8.72 -15.85 0.46
N LEU A 60 -8.04 -15.02 -0.36
CA LEU A 60 -8.40 -14.85 -1.76
C LEU A 60 -7.94 -16.05 -2.60
N ASP A 61 -8.88 -16.87 -3.03
CA ASP A 61 -8.72 -18.11 -3.78
C ASP A 61 -8.57 -17.89 -5.29
N VAL A 62 -7.63 -17.02 -5.64
CA VAL A 62 -7.20 -16.73 -7.01
C VAL A 62 -5.72 -17.07 -7.16
N LYS A 63 -5.38 -17.83 -8.21
CA LYS A 63 -4.02 -18.36 -8.43
C LYS A 63 -2.96 -17.29 -8.75
N SER A 64 -3.37 -16.10 -9.18
CA SER A 64 -2.48 -15.02 -9.57
C SER A 64 -2.96 -13.71 -8.93
N ILE A 65 -2.19 -13.17 -7.99
CA ILE A 65 -2.54 -11.96 -7.25
C ILE A 65 -1.48 -10.90 -7.49
N HIS A 66 -1.88 -9.77 -8.06
CA HIS A 66 -1.00 -8.64 -8.33
C HIS A 66 -1.34 -7.49 -7.39
N PHE A 67 -0.37 -7.13 -6.56
CA PHE A 67 -0.41 -5.90 -5.80
C PHE A 67 0.18 -4.76 -6.63
N ASP A 68 -0.64 -3.79 -7.02
CA ASP A 68 -0.11 -2.53 -7.53
C ASP A 68 0.45 -1.73 -6.34
N SER A 69 1.77 -1.80 -6.20
CA SER A 69 2.54 -1.25 -5.09
C SER A 69 3.38 -0.05 -5.50
N ALA A 70 2.93 0.69 -6.52
CA ALA A 70 3.61 1.87 -7.02
C ALA A 70 3.88 2.94 -5.94
N TRP A 71 3.04 3.01 -4.91
CA TRP A 71 3.14 3.99 -3.81
C TRP A 71 3.93 3.51 -2.59
N VAL A 72 4.43 2.28 -2.59
CA VAL A 72 5.10 1.68 -1.42
C VAL A 72 6.35 0.85 -1.77
N PRO A 73 7.26 1.35 -2.64
CA PRO A 73 8.46 0.60 -3.07
C PRO A 73 9.51 0.37 -1.95
N TYR A 74 9.29 0.90 -0.75
CA TYR A 74 10.21 0.85 0.39
C TYR A 74 9.86 -0.19 1.45
N THR A 75 8.76 -0.93 1.28
CA THR A 75 8.21 -1.79 2.34
C THR A 75 9.17 -2.89 2.82
N ASN A 76 10.07 -3.35 1.96
CA ASN A 76 11.05 -4.37 2.33
C ASN A 76 12.18 -3.88 3.27
N PHE A 77 12.28 -2.57 3.50
CA PHE A 77 13.43 -1.96 4.19
C PHE A 77 13.12 -1.50 5.62
N SER A 78 11.90 -1.72 6.13
CA SER A 78 11.55 -1.47 7.52
C SER A 78 10.58 -2.53 8.06
N PRO A 79 10.79 -3.05 9.28
CA PRO A 79 9.97 -4.12 9.85
C PRO A 79 8.52 -3.71 10.10
N ILE A 80 8.20 -2.41 10.19
CA ILE A 80 6.82 -1.95 10.40
C ILE A 80 5.88 -2.35 9.26
N TYR A 81 6.42 -2.64 8.07
CA TYR A 81 5.67 -3.03 6.87
C TYR A 81 5.53 -4.55 6.70
N GLU A 82 6.11 -5.35 7.60
CA GLU A 82 5.93 -6.81 7.58
C GLU A 82 4.44 -7.17 7.71
N GLY A 83 4.01 -8.16 6.91
CA GLY A 83 2.61 -8.57 6.74
C GLY A 83 1.76 -7.63 5.89
N LYS A 84 2.30 -6.47 5.49
CA LYS A 84 1.53 -5.36 4.86
C LYS A 84 1.91 -5.08 3.39
N CYS A 85 2.77 -5.91 2.81
CA CYS A 85 3.14 -5.87 1.38
C CYS A 85 3.09 -7.25 0.72
N GLY A 86 2.87 -7.27 -0.60
CA GLY A 86 2.79 -8.48 -1.40
C GLY A 86 4.04 -9.37 -1.29
N MET A 87 5.23 -8.76 -1.23
CA MET A 87 6.50 -9.47 -1.10
C MET A 87 6.82 -9.93 0.33
N SER A 88 6.09 -9.49 1.35
CA SER A 88 6.26 -9.95 2.74
C SER A 88 6.05 -11.47 2.86
N GLY A 89 6.84 -12.12 3.72
CA GLY A 89 6.76 -13.55 3.99
C GLY A 89 7.33 -14.43 2.87
N GLY A 90 6.92 -15.70 2.89
CA GLY A 90 7.39 -16.72 1.94
C GLY A 90 6.58 -16.78 0.63
N ARG A 91 6.79 -17.87 -0.10
CA ARG A 91 5.94 -18.27 -1.23
C ARG A 91 4.56 -18.73 -0.70
N VAL A 92 3.51 -18.51 -1.49
CA VAL A 92 2.17 -19.04 -1.22
C VAL A 92 1.91 -20.24 -2.13
N GLU A 93 1.54 -21.38 -1.57
CA GLU A 93 1.29 -22.60 -2.32
C GLU A 93 0.17 -22.40 -3.36
N GLY A 94 0.38 -22.91 -4.59
CA GLY A 94 -0.61 -22.81 -5.67
C GLY A 94 -0.87 -21.40 -6.20
N LYS A 95 -0.13 -20.38 -5.71
CA LYS A 95 -0.29 -18.98 -6.14
C LYS A 95 1.01 -18.36 -6.62
N VAL A 96 0.88 -17.37 -7.50
CA VAL A 96 1.93 -16.42 -7.86
C VAL A 96 1.51 -15.02 -7.41
N ILE A 97 2.41 -14.34 -6.71
CA ILE A 97 2.21 -12.98 -6.20
C ILE A 97 3.11 -12.03 -6.97
N TYR A 98 2.54 -10.92 -7.44
CA TYR A 98 3.27 -9.85 -8.10
C TYR A 98 3.23 -8.58 -7.25
N GLU A 99 4.31 -7.81 -7.29
CA GLU A 99 4.29 -6.39 -7.02
C GLU A 99 4.80 -5.61 -8.23
N THR A 100 4.12 -4.54 -8.61
CA THR A 100 4.65 -3.54 -9.53
C THR A 100 4.94 -2.26 -8.76
N GLN A 101 6.18 -1.78 -8.86
CA GLN A 101 6.65 -0.65 -8.08
C GLN A 101 7.23 0.42 -8.99
N SER A 102 6.74 1.66 -8.87
CA SER A 102 7.37 2.81 -9.52
C SER A 102 8.54 3.30 -8.67
N THR A 103 9.74 2.77 -8.94
CA THR A 103 10.98 3.11 -8.24
C THR A 103 11.18 4.63 -8.16
N HIS A 104 10.84 5.34 -9.24
CA HIS A 104 10.98 6.80 -9.35
C HIS A 104 9.98 7.63 -8.53
N LYS A 105 8.96 7.03 -7.89
CA LYS A 105 7.99 7.78 -7.10
C LYS A 105 8.50 8.07 -5.69
N LEU A 106 8.96 7.02 -4.98
CA LEU A 106 9.29 7.09 -3.56
C LEU A 106 10.62 6.42 -3.19
N LEU A 107 11.41 6.01 -4.20
CA LEU A 107 12.85 5.79 -4.08
C LEU A 107 13.58 6.79 -4.99
N ALA A 108 14.89 6.64 -5.15
CA ALA A 108 15.73 7.51 -5.94
C ALA A 108 16.12 6.85 -7.27
N ALA A 109 15.29 7.01 -8.29
CA ALA A 109 15.55 6.57 -9.67
C ALA A 109 14.97 7.57 -10.68
N PHE A 110 15.42 7.52 -11.93
CA PHE A 110 14.88 8.40 -12.97
C PHE A 110 13.42 8.07 -13.30
N SER A 111 12.66 9.08 -13.74
CA SER A 111 11.31 8.88 -14.27
C SER A 111 11.26 7.71 -15.26
N GLN A 112 10.15 6.96 -15.24
CA GLN A 112 9.93 5.70 -15.97
C GLN A 112 10.62 4.46 -15.36
N ALA A 113 11.55 4.60 -14.41
CA ALA A 113 12.12 3.45 -13.69
C ALA A 113 11.06 2.73 -12.85
N SER A 114 10.81 1.46 -13.18
CA SER A 114 9.82 0.60 -12.53
C SER A 114 10.37 -0.81 -12.35
N MET A 115 9.82 -1.56 -11.40
CA MET A 115 10.18 -2.95 -11.13
C MET A 115 8.93 -3.83 -11.10
N ILE A 116 9.07 -5.05 -11.62
CA ILE A 116 8.12 -6.14 -11.40
C ILE A 116 8.80 -7.17 -10.50
N HIS A 117 8.23 -7.40 -9.33
CA HIS A 117 8.68 -8.43 -8.39
C HIS A 117 7.74 -9.62 -8.46
N VAL A 118 8.30 -10.83 -8.53
CA VAL A 118 7.56 -12.09 -8.60
C VAL A 118 7.89 -12.95 -7.39
N LYS A 119 6.86 -13.44 -6.71
CA LYS A 119 6.98 -14.47 -5.66
C LYS A 119 6.06 -15.64 -6.01
N GLY A 120 6.66 -16.68 -6.57
CA GLY A 120 5.95 -17.85 -7.11
C GLY A 120 6.58 -18.28 -8.43
N ASP A 121 5.98 -19.27 -9.07
CA ASP A 121 6.45 -19.74 -10.37
C ASP A 121 5.67 -19.07 -11.49
N VAL A 122 6.39 -18.68 -12.54
CA VAL A 122 5.84 -18.24 -13.83
C VAL A 122 6.45 -19.10 -14.93
N ASN A 123 5.77 -19.22 -16.06
CA ASN A 123 6.44 -19.69 -17.26
C ASN A 123 7.35 -18.55 -17.75
N GLU A 124 8.66 -18.72 -17.58
CA GLU A 124 9.65 -17.67 -17.83
C GLU A 124 9.63 -17.19 -19.28
N GLU A 125 9.58 -18.11 -20.25
CA GLU A 125 9.53 -17.78 -21.67
C GLU A 125 8.27 -16.96 -22.00
N THR A 126 7.10 -17.41 -21.55
CA THR A 126 5.83 -16.69 -21.79
C THR A 126 5.81 -15.34 -21.10
N PHE A 127 6.37 -15.23 -19.89
CA PHE A 127 6.46 -13.98 -19.16
C PHE A 127 7.43 -13.01 -19.84
N ASN A 128 8.56 -13.51 -20.35
CA ASN A 128 9.54 -12.71 -21.08
C ASN A 128 9.00 -12.25 -22.44
N GLU A 129 8.22 -13.07 -23.14
CA GLU A 129 7.49 -12.65 -24.35
C GLU A 129 6.58 -11.45 -24.04
N ALA A 130 5.75 -11.54 -22.99
CA ALA A 130 4.90 -10.42 -22.58
C ALA A 130 5.71 -9.18 -22.15
N TYR A 131 6.87 -9.37 -21.51
CA TYR A 131 7.78 -8.28 -21.15
C TYR A 131 8.34 -7.58 -22.41
N MET A 132 8.80 -8.34 -23.40
CA MET A 132 9.35 -7.81 -24.65
C MET A 132 8.28 -7.13 -25.51
N MET A 133 7.02 -7.58 -25.47
CA MET A 133 5.91 -6.90 -26.17
C MET A 133 5.68 -5.45 -25.72
N HIS A 134 6.09 -5.09 -24.50
CA HIS A 134 5.92 -3.75 -23.93
C HIS A 134 7.22 -2.99 -23.70
N THR A 135 8.37 -3.62 -23.95
CA THR A 135 9.69 -3.01 -23.75
C THR A 135 10.29 -2.61 -25.09
N THR A 136 10.71 -1.35 -25.22
CA THR A 136 11.40 -0.88 -26.42
C THR A 136 12.67 -1.70 -26.67
N THR A 137 12.99 -1.95 -27.95
CA THR A 137 14.22 -2.64 -28.35
C THR A 137 15.48 -1.81 -28.11
N SER A 138 15.34 -0.51 -27.77
CA SER A 138 16.44 0.41 -27.46
C SER A 138 16.20 1.09 -26.11
N PRO A 139 16.40 0.38 -24.98
CA PRO A 139 16.14 0.93 -23.67
C PRO A 139 17.17 2.00 -23.28
N HIS A 140 16.75 2.99 -22.50
CA HIS A 140 17.62 4.04 -22.01
C HIS A 140 18.46 3.55 -20.82
N TYR A 141 19.77 3.41 -21.02
CA TYR A 141 20.66 2.78 -20.02
C TYR A 141 20.78 3.58 -18.72
N GLY A 142 20.61 4.91 -18.76
CA GLY A 142 20.54 5.70 -17.53
C GLY A 142 19.35 5.31 -16.64
N ILE A 143 18.20 4.95 -17.24
CA ILE A 143 17.00 4.53 -16.49
C ILE A 143 17.28 3.16 -15.85
N VAL A 144 17.84 2.23 -16.64
CA VAL A 144 18.26 0.90 -16.14
C VAL A 144 19.25 1.05 -14.97
N ALA A 145 20.33 1.82 -15.15
CA ALA A 145 21.34 2.04 -14.12
C ALA A 145 20.76 2.72 -12.86
N SER A 146 19.84 3.68 -13.01
CA SER A 146 19.19 4.32 -11.85
C SER A 146 18.28 3.35 -11.09
N THR A 147 17.66 2.40 -11.79
CA THR A 147 16.83 1.35 -11.19
C THR A 147 17.67 0.43 -10.31
N GLU A 148 18.84 -0.01 -10.81
CA GLU A 148 19.79 -0.82 -10.04
C GLU A 148 20.45 -0.01 -8.90
N THR A 149 20.79 1.26 -9.15
CA THR A 149 21.37 2.14 -8.13
C THR A 149 20.41 2.33 -6.96
N ALA A 150 19.10 2.49 -7.21
CA ALA A 150 18.11 2.56 -6.15
C ALA A 150 18.10 1.30 -5.26
N ALA A 151 18.24 0.11 -5.86
CA ALA A 151 18.37 -1.13 -5.10
C ALA A 151 19.66 -1.14 -4.26
N ALA A 152 20.78 -0.67 -4.81
CA ALA A 152 22.04 -0.56 -4.08
C ALA A 152 21.96 0.42 -2.91
N MET A 153 21.32 1.58 -3.08
CA MET A 153 21.08 2.56 -2.02
C MET A 153 20.27 1.96 -0.86
N MET A 154 19.31 1.09 -1.17
CA MET A 154 18.45 0.44 -0.18
C MET A 154 19.05 -0.84 0.43
N LYS A 155 20.25 -1.25 0.01
CA LYS A 155 20.86 -2.49 0.48
C LYS A 155 21.36 -2.37 1.93
N GLY A 156 20.99 -3.34 2.76
CA GLY A 156 21.53 -3.52 4.11
C GLY A 156 21.21 -2.37 5.08
N ASN A 157 22.14 -2.08 5.98
CA ASN A 157 21.92 -1.10 7.05
C ASN A 157 21.78 0.34 6.53
N ALA A 158 22.37 0.67 5.38
CA ALA A 158 22.21 1.98 4.77
C ALA A 158 20.74 2.23 4.39
N GLY A 159 20.13 1.30 3.65
CA GLY A 159 18.71 1.37 3.29
C GLY A 159 17.80 1.44 4.50
N LYS A 160 18.03 0.59 5.51
CA LYS A 160 17.26 0.63 6.78
C LYS A 160 17.33 2.01 7.43
N ARG A 161 18.52 2.62 7.52
CA ARG A 161 18.69 3.97 8.09
C ARG A 161 17.99 5.05 7.28
N LEU A 162 18.01 4.97 5.95
CA LEU A 162 17.33 5.93 5.07
C LEU A 162 15.82 5.89 5.29
N ILE A 163 15.22 4.69 5.31
CA ILE A 163 13.78 4.53 5.51
C ILE A 163 13.37 4.87 6.95
N ASN A 164 14.13 4.43 7.96
CA ASN A 164 13.88 4.81 9.35
C ASN A 164 13.92 6.33 9.53
N GLY A 165 14.92 7.01 8.97
CA GLY A 165 15.00 8.47 9.03
C GLY A 165 13.81 9.16 8.34
N SER A 166 13.27 8.58 7.27
CA SER A 166 12.04 9.09 6.62
C SER A 166 10.82 8.97 7.56
N ILE A 167 10.65 7.79 8.16
CA ILE A 167 9.57 7.51 9.12
C ILE A 167 9.67 8.42 10.35
N GLU A 168 10.86 8.55 10.94
CA GLU A 168 11.13 9.43 12.08
C GLU A 168 10.76 10.88 11.78
N ARG A 169 11.16 11.40 10.62
CA ARG A 169 10.81 12.77 10.21
C ARG A 169 9.31 12.94 9.97
N ALA A 170 8.64 11.97 9.38
CA ALA A 170 7.20 12.03 9.17
C ALA A 170 6.44 12.02 10.50
N ILE A 171 6.81 11.16 11.44
CA ILE A 171 6.23 11.11 12.79
C ILE A 171 6.53 12.41 13.56
N LYS A 172 7.75 12.92 13.47
CA LYS A 172 8.11 14.22 14.07
C LYS A 172 7.22 15.34 13.52
N PHE A 173 7.06 15.43 12.21
CA PHE A 173 6.20 16.43 11.59
C PHE A 173 4.73 16.30 12.02
N ARG A 174 4.20 15.07 12.09
CA ARG A 174 2.85 14.80 12.63
C ARG A 174 2.68 15.33 14.06
N LYS A 175 3.66 15.07 14.93
CA LYS A 175 3.67 15.56 16.32
C LYS A 175 3.80 17.08 16.38
N GLU A 176 4.58 17.69 15.48
CA GLU A 176 4.70 19.15 15.39
C GLU A 176 3.39 19.83 14.99
N ILE A 177 2.65 19.28 14.03
CA ILE A 177 1.32 19.78 13.68
C ILE A 177 0.36 19.69 14.86
N LYS A 178 0.33 18.55 15.58
CA LYS A 178 -0.52 18.39 16.78
C LYS A 178 -0.12 19.36 17.90
N ARG A 179 1.17 19.59 18.13
CA ARG A 179 1.66 20.57 19.10
C ARG A 179 1.24 22.00 18.73
N LEU A 180 1.49 22.41 17.48
CA LEU A 180 1.12 23.74 17.00
C LEU A 180 -0.40 23.95 16.99
N ARG A 181 -1.18 22.91 16.73
CA ARG A 181 -2.65 22.94 16.85
C ARG A 181 -3.11 23.31 18.26
N THR A 182 -2.39 22.87 19.29
CA THR A 182 -2.71 23.18 20.70
C THR A 182 -2.18 24.54 21.14
N GLU A 183 -1.02 24.95 20.64
CA GLU A 183 -0.36 26.21 21.05
C GLU A 183 -0.82 27.45 20.28
N SER A 184 -1.34 27.29 19.07
CA SER A 184 -1.78 28.42 18.23
C SER A 184 -3.13 28.97 18.69
N ASP A 185 -3.30 30.28 18.61
CA ASP A 185 -4.59 30.92 18.82
C ASP A 185 -5.51 30.76 17.59
N GLY A 186 -6.77 30.41 17.82
CA GLY A 186 -7.77 30.22 16.77
C GLY A 186 -7.69 28.86 16.03
N TRP A 187 -7.99 28.90 14.72
CA TRP A 187 -8.01 27.68 13.91
C TRP A 187 -6.59 27.25 13.53
N PHE A 188 -6.39 25.94 13.41
CA PHE A 188 -5.15 25.36 12.86
C PHE A 188 -5.46 24.11 12.06
N PHE A 189 -4.51 23.66 11.23
CA PHE A 189 -4.59 22.37 10.57
C PHE A 189 -4.72 21.23 11.59
N ASP A 190 -5.28 20.12 11.16
CA ASP A 190 -5.19 18.86 11.89
C ASP A 190 -4.51 17.79 11.04
N VAL A 191 -4.17 16.65 11.64
CA VAL A 191 -3.63 15.49 10.93
C VAL A 191 -4.65 14.35 11.01
N TRP A 192 -4.91 13.72 9.87
CA TRP A 192 -5.69 12.49 9.80
C TRP A 192 -4.84 11.31 10.26
N GLN A 193 -4.98 10.96 11.55
CA GLN A 193 -4.20 9.93 12.25
C GLN A 193 -4.89 9.54 13.57
N PRO A 194 -4.45 8.47 14.26
CA PRO A 194 -4.88 8.17 15.63
C PRO A 194 -4.59 9.31 16.61
N ASP A 195 -5.35 9.34 17.71
CA ASP A 195 -5.17 10.33 18.78
C ASP A 195 -3.77 10.25 19.40
N HIS A 196 -3.22 9.04 19.53
CA HIS A 196 -1.88 8.78 20.04
C HIS A 196 -1.02 8.08 18.99
N ILE A 197 0.18 8.63 18.72
CA ILE A 197 1.16 8.10 17.76
C ILE A 197 2.55 7.97 18.41
N ASP A 198 2.55 7.49 19.66
CA ASP A 198 3.75 7.42 20.50
C ASP A 198 4.69 6.27 20.10
N THR A 199 4.13 5.31 19.35
CA THR A 199 4.78 4.13 18.78
C THR A 199 5.06 4.34 17.29
N THR A 200 6.21 3.82 16.83
CA THR A 200 6.63 3.83 15.43
C THR A 200 6.18 2.53 14.77
N GLU A 201 5.01 2.56 14.15
CA GLU A 201 4.40 1.43 13.45
C GLU A 201 3.45 1.95 12.36
N CYS A 202 2.99 1.06 11.48
CA CYS A 202 1.82 1.37 10.67
C CYS A 202 0.57 1.22 11.54
N TRP A 203 0.00 2.32 12.02
CA TRP A 203 -1.04 2.28 13.04
C TRP A 203 -2.32 1.60 12.52
N PRO A 204 -2.86 0.59 13.23
CA PRO A 204 -4.06 -0.10 12.80
C PRO A 204 -5.28 0.83 12.86
N LEU A 205 -6.13 0.77 11.84
CA LEU A 205 -7.45 1.37 11.87
C LEU A 205 -8.39 0.41 12.62
N ARG A 206 -9.02 0.88 13.68
CA ARG A 206 -9.78 0.05 14.62
C ARG A 206 -11.25 0.45 14.65
N SER A 207 -12.15 -0.52 14.74
CA SER A 207 -13.59 -0.27 14.80
C SER A 207 -14.04 0.55 16.02
N ASP A 208 -13.26 0.56 17.10
CA ASP A 208 -13.51 1.33 18.32
C ASP A 208 -13.01 2.78 18.25
N SER A 209 -12.31 3.13 17.16
CA SER A 209 -11.72 4.44 16.94
C SER A 209 -12.49 5.16 15.83
N THR A 210 -12.66 6.49 15.96
CA THR A 210 -13.46 7.28 15.01
C THR A 210 -12.63 8.21 14.13
N TRP A 211 -11.34 8.41 14.44
CA TRP A 211 -10.46 9.35 13.74
C TRP A 211 -10.40 9.15 12.22
N HIS A 212 -10.53 7.90 11.76
CA HIS A 212 -10.46 7.57 10.34
C HIS A 212 -11.77 7.81 9.58
N GLY A 213 -12.91 7.95 10.26
CA GLY A 213 -14.21 8.23 9.64
C GLY A 213 -14.83 7.09 8.83
N PHE A 214 -14.20 5.92 8.72
CA PHE A 214 -14.80 4.72 8.14
C PHE A 214 -15.76 4.04 9.13
N LYS A 215 -16.99 3.78 8.68
CA LYS A 215 -18.01 3.07 9.47
C LYS A 215 -17.79 1.56 9.37
N ASN A 216 -17.91 0.87 10.51
CA ASN A 216 -17.85 -0.60 10.59
C ASN A 216 -16.62 -1.21 9.90
N ILE A 217 -15.44 -0.61 10.09
CA ILE A 217 -14.20 -1.14 9.52
C ILE A 217 -13.83 -2.48 10.16
N ASP A 218 -13.31 -3.41 9.34
CA ASP A 218 -12.76 -4.66 9.83
C ASP A 218 -11.47 -4.40 10.64
N ASN A 219 -11.33 -5.00 11.82
CA ASN A 219 -10.10 -4.93 12.61
C ASN A 219 -8.99 -5.78 11.98
N GLU A 220 -7.74 -5.47 12.32
CA GLU A 220 -6.53 -6.18 11.82
C GLU A 220 -6.45 -6.22 10.29
N HIS A 221 -7.08 -5.25 9.63
CA HIS A 221 -7.27 -5.22 8.18
C HIS A 221 -6.51 -4.10 7.49
N MET A 222 -6.65 -2.87 7.98
CA MET A 222 -6.04 -1.68 7.40
C MET A 222 -5.08 -1.02 8.38
N TYR A 223 -3.97 -0.49 7.86
CA TYR A 223 -2.94 0.19 8.63
C TYR A 223 -2.56 1.50 7.96
N LEU A 224 -2.36 2.57 8.74
CA LEU A 224 -1.90 3.87 8.23
C LEU A 224 -0.37 3.88 8.12
N ASP A 225 0.12 4.15 6.92
CA ASP A 225 1.54 4.36 6.64
C ASP A 225 2.03 5.71 7.22
N PRO A 226 3.05 5.72 8.11
CA PRO A 226 3.50 6.94 8.77
C PRO A 226 3.93 8.04 7.81
N ILE A 227 4.51 7.71 6.66
CA ILE A 227 5.09 8.72 5.74
C ILE A 227 4.04 9.42 4.85
N LYS A 228 2.79 8.93 4.84
CA LYS A 228 1.69 9.54 4.07
C LYS A 228 0.88 10.46 4.97
N VAL A 229 1.35 11.70 5.10
CA VAL A 229 0.77 12.69 6.03
C VAL A 229 -0.38 13.45 5.36
N THR A 230 -1.61 13.12 5.76
CA THR A 230 -2.82 13.84 5.33
C THR A 230 -3.17 14.93 6.34
N LEU A 231 -3.17 16.19 5.90
CA LEU A 231 -3.62 17.33 6.69
C LEU A 231 -5.10 17.63 6.42
N LEU A 232 -5.82 18.02 7.48
CA LEU A 232 -7.21 18.42 7.44
C LEU A 232 -7.31 19.93 7.65
N THR A 233 -8.10 20.59 6.81
CA THR A 233 -8.50 21.99 6.99
C THR A 233 -9.83 22.06 7.75
N PRO A 234 -10.15 23.19 8.41
CA PRO A 234 -11.48 23.43 8.93
C PRO A 234 -12.55 23.32 7.83
N GLY A 235 -13.74 22.83 8.18
CA GLY A 235 -14.89 22.79 7.26
C GLY A 235 -15.76 21.53 7.34
N MET A 236 -15.38 20.52 8.12
CA MET A 236 -16.22 19.34 8.41
C MET A 236 -16.05 18.91 9.86
N GLU A 237 -17.14 18.48 10.48
CA GLU A 237 -17.17 17.92 11.82
C GLU A 237 -16.76 16.43 11.84
N LYS A 238 -16.46 15.90 13.03
CA LYS A 238 -16.02 14.49 13.20
C LYS A 238 -17.04 13.46 12.72
N ASP A 239 -18.33 13.78 12.76
CA ASP A 239 -19.41 12.91 12.29
C ASP A 239 -19.63 12.97 10.77
N GLY A 240 -18.91 13.89 10.09
CA GLY A 240 -18.97 14.09 8.66
C GLY A 240 -20.02 15.11 8.21
N THR A 241 -20.56 15.93 9.13
CA THR A 241 -21.42 17.08 8.82
C THR A 241 -20.62 18.34 8.48
#